data_AF-A0A3D1BXY9-F1
#
_entry.id   AF-A0A3D1BXY9-F1
#
_cell.length_a   1.000
_cell.length_b   1.000
_cell.length_c   1.000
_cell.angle_alpha   90.00
_cell.angle_beta   90.00
_cell.angle_gamma   90.00
#
_symmetry.space_group_name_H-M   'P 1'
#
loop_
_entity.id
_entity.type
_entity.pdbx_description
1 polymer ?
#
loop_
_entity_poly.entity_id
_entity_poly.type
_entity_poly.pdbx_seq_one_letter_code
_entity_poly.pdbx_strand_id
1 'polypeptide(L)'
;MLNQALKALHISPSSIKESHWKKLISDYGVKTKEDILAEIGLGKRMNVMVAHQLISFMEGTSHVKGKHKQLDVITIKGSESMAIQLATCCHPIPGDPILGFINKDKGLVVHTHDCLAIRKFKLDPDKWLDVQWDPNPDRLFKVNLQIMVLNERGMLAKISSVIAESDSNIDNVNVEESDGGHFVNVNFIVQVHNRIHLADLMRNLRKITNISRISRVKMKSF
;
A
#
# COMPACT_ATOMS: atom_id res chain seq x y z
N MET A 1 0.92 -10.22 21.29
CA MET A 1 1.49 -9.56 20.09
C MET A 1 1.52 -10.46 18.85
N LEU A 2 2.19 -11.63 18.85
CA LEU A 2 2.22 -12.49 17.65
C LEU A 2 0.85 -13.07 17.25
N ASN A 3 0.08 -13.55 18.21
CA ASN A 3 -1.28 -14.07 17.94
C ASN A 3 -2.20 -13.02 17.32
N GLN A 4 -2.02 -11.74 17.64
CA GLN A 4 -2.78 -10.64 17.03
C GLN A 4 -2.38 -10.46 15.58
N ALA A 5 -1.08 -10.51 15.25
CA ALA A 5 -0.59 -10.45 13.88
C ALA A 5 -1.08 -11.63 13.02
N LEU A 6 -1.06 -12.86 13.56
CA LEU A 6 -1.60 -14.04 12.87
C LEU A 6 -3.10 -13.90 12.57
N LYS A 7 -3.89 -13.47 13.56
CA LYS A 7 -5.32 -13.21 13.36
C LYS A 7 -5.59 -12.10 12.34
N ALA A 8 -4.77 -11.05 12.34
CA ALA A 8 -4.84 -9.95 11.39
C ALA A 8 -4.55 -10.40 9.95
N LEU A 9 -3.81 -11.50 9.78
CA LEU A 9 -3.57 -12.18 8.50
C LEU A 9 -4.57 -13.33 8.23
N HIS A 10 -5.68 -13.39 8.99
CA HIS A 10 -6.72 -14.42 8.89
C HIS A 10 -6.24 -15.86 9.19
N ILE A 11 -5.17 -16.00 9.99
CA ILE A 11 -4.62 -17.30 10.37
C ILE A 11 -4.86 -17.55 11.87
N SER A 12 -5.42 -18.71 12.19
CA SER A 12 -5.60 -19.12 13.59
C SER A 12 -4.25 -19.49 14.20
N PRO A 13 -3.87 -18.97 15.39
CA PRO A 13 -2.63 -19.36 16.06
C PRO A 13 -2.49 -20.86 16.29
N SER A 14 -3.61 -21.58 16.46
CA SER A 14 -3.63 -23.03 16.62
C SER A 14 -3.28 -23.81 15.35
N SER A 15 -3.34 -23.17 14.18
CA SER A 15 -2.96 -23.80 12.91
C SER A 15 -1.44 -23.86 12.70
N ILE A 16 -0.67 -23.09 13.49
CA ILE A 16 0.80 -23.11 13.44
C ILE A 16 1.31 -24.36 14.15
N LYS A 17 1.68 -25.37 13.37
CA LYS A 17 2.27 -26.62 13.87
C LYS A 17 3.71 -26.42 14.36
N GLU A 18 4.15 -27.32 15.23
CA GLU A 18 5.51 -27.36 15.76
C GLU A 18 6.58 -27.46 14.65
N SER A 19 6.25 -28.08 13.52
CA SER A 19 7.11 -28.14 12.34
C SER A 19 7.44 -26.76 11.75
N HIS A 20 6.50 -25.82 11.77
CA HIS A 20 6.73 -24.46 11.27
C HIS A 20 7.63 -23.67 12.23
N TRP A 21 7.41 -23.85 13.54
CA TRP A 21 8.26 -23.28 14.58
C TRP A 21 9.70 -23.79 14.50
N LYS A 22 9.91 -25.10 14.32
CA LYS A 22 11.25 -25.67 14.16
C LYS A 22 12.03 -25.08 12.98
N LYS A 23 11.36 -24.89 11.84
CA LYS A 23 11.97 -24.22 10.67
C LYS A 23 12.35 -22.78 11.01
N LEU A 24 11.43 -22.02 11.60
CA LEU A 24 11.69 -20.63 11.96
C LEU A 24 12.82 -20.46 12.98
N ILE A 25 12.87 -21.34 14.00
CA ILE A 25 13.93 -21.37 15.01
C ILE A 25 15.29 -21.59 14.34
N SER A 26 15.37 -22.55 13.41
CA SER A 26 16.57 -22.81 12.62
C SER A 26 16.98 -21.61 11.76
N ASP A 27 16.03 -20.98 11.05
CA ASP A 27 16.31 -19.84 10.16
C ASP A 27 16.75 -18.59 10.91
N TYR A 28 16.27 -18.43 12.15
CA TYR A 28 16.63 -17.30 13.00
C TYR A 28 17.90 -17.53 13.83
N GLY A 29 18.41 -18.76 13.87
CA GLY A 29 19.58 -19.11 14.69
C GLY A 29 19.34 -18.99 16.19
N VAL A 30 18.09 -19.08 16.63
CA VAL A 30 17.68 -19.05 18.05
C VAL A 30 17.49 -20.48 18.57
N LYS A 31 17.37 -20.66 19.89
CA LYS A 31 17.29 -22.01 20.49
C LYS A 31 15.86 -22.46 20.68
N THR A 32 14.98 -21.52 21.03
CA THR A 32 13.60 -21.84 21.44
C THR A 32 12.58 -20.92 20.78
N LYS A 33 11.32 -21.34 20.80
CA LYS A 33 10.18 -20.52 20.38
C LYS A 33 10.05 -19.30 21.31
N GLU A 34 10.33 -19.50 22.59
CA GLU A 34 10.28 -18.48 23.63
C GLU A 34 11.27 -17.34 23.34
N ASP A 35 12.45 -17.64 22.79
CA ASP A 35 13.42 -16.62 22.36
C ASP A 35 12.82 -15.68 21.29
N ILE A 36 12.15 -16.26 20.28
CA ILE A 36 11.50 -15.47 19.21
C ILE A 36 10.39 -14.61 19.81
N LEU A 37 9.57 -15.17 20.69
CA LEU A 37 8.49 -14.44 21.37
C LEU A 37 9.03 -13.33 22.27
N ALA A 38 10.15 -13.56 22.95
CA ALA A 38 10.84 -12.56 23.76
C ALA A 38 11.43 -11.44 22.91
N GLU A 39 12.04 -11.76 21.75
CA GLU A 39 12.53 -10.76 20.81
C GLU A 39 11.41 -9.92 20.20
N ILE A 40 10.23 -10.51 19.97
CA ILE A 40 9.01 -9.75 19.65
C ILE A 40 8.62 -8.83 20.81
N GLY A 41 8.60 -9.35 22.04
CA GLY A 41 8.27 -8.59 23.24
C GLY A 41 9.19 -7.39 23.47
N LEU A 42 10.47 -7.54 23.14
CA LEU A 42 11.50 -6.50 23.23
C LEU A 42 11.57 -5.59 21.99
N GLY A 43 10.72 -5.81 20.98
CA GLY A 43 10.73 -5.04 19.73
C GLY A 43 11.96 -5.28 18.84
N LYS A 44 12.81 -6.26 19.17
CA LYS A 44 13.94 -6.70 18.33
C LYS A 44 13.47 -7.39 17.05
N ARG A 45 12.29 -8.00 17.08
CA ARG A 45 11.63 -8.59 15.91
C ARG A 45 10.20 -8.10 15.78
N MET A 46 9.79 -7.82 14.55
CA MET A 46 8.41 -7.44 14.28
C MET A 46 7.52 -8.68 14.24
N ASN A 47 6.46 -8.68 15.05
CA ASN A 47 5.49 -9.78 15.13
C ASN A 47 4.88 -10.15 13.76
N VAL A 48 4.64 -9.18 12.88
CA VAL A 48 4.06 -9.41 11.57
C VAL A 48 5.00 -10.15 10.62
N MET A 49 6.31 -9.95 10.74
CA MET A 49 7.31 -10.67 9.93
C MET A 49 7.40 -12.13 10.37
N VAL A 50 7.40 -12.34 11.69
CA VAL A 50 7.33 -13.69 12.26
C VAL A 50 6.06 -14.40 11.84
N ALA A 51 4.91 -13.70 11.85
CA ALA A 51 3.64 -14.26 11.39
C ALA A 51 3.70 -14.65 9.90
N HIS A 52 4.22 -13.78 9.03
CA HIS A 52 4.36 -14.08 7.60
C HIS A 52 5.25 -15.28 7.31
N GLN A 53 6.42 -15.39 7.95
CA GLN A 53 7.31 -16.53 7.75
C GLN A 53 6.70 -17.84 8.25
N LEU A 54 5.95 -17.79 9.36
CA LEU A 54 5.21 -18.98 9.81
C LEU A 54 4.15 -19.40 8.78
N ILE A 55 3.50 -18.46 8.10
CA ILE A 55 2.50 -18.72 7.06
C ILE A 55 3.15 -19.25 5.78
N SER A 56 4.28 -18.69 5.33
CA SER A 56 4.98 -19.20 4.14
C SER A 56 5.42 -20.66 4.32
N PHE A 57 5.82 -21.05 5.53
CA PHE A 57 6.09 -22.45 5.85
C PHE A 57 4.85 -23.36 5.87
N MET A 58 3.65 -22.81 6.13
CA MET A 58 2.39 -23.55 6.08
C MET A 58 1.93 -23.80 4.64
N GLU A 59 2.05 -22.79 3.78
CA GLU A 59 1.58 -22.85 2.38
C GLU A 59 2.51 -23.68 1.48
N GLY A 60 3.69 -24.07 1.99
CA GLY A 60 4.64 -24.91 1.24
C GLY A 60 5.28 -24.21 0.05
N THR A 61 5.01 -22.92 -0.15
CA THR A 61 5.59 -22.08 -1.20
C THR A 61 7.05 -21.78 -0.87
N SER A 62 7.93 -22.72 -1.19
CA SER A 62 9.37 -22.50 -1.22
C SER A 62 9.74 -21.79 -2.52
N HIS A 63 9.49 -20.48 -2.62
CA HIS A 63 9.97 -19.72 -3.76
C HIS A 63 11.43 -19.27 -3.55
N VAL A 64 12.31 -20.01 -4.23
CA VAL A 64 13.68 -19.70 -4.66
C VAL A 64 14.77 -19.58 -3.58
N LYS A 65 15.50 -20.70 -3.41
CA LYS A 65 16.89 -20.73 -2.92
C LYS A 65 17.81 -19.99 -3.91
N GLY A 66 17.89 -18.68 -3.79
CA GLY A 66 18.94 -17.83 -4.37
C GLY A 66 19.79 -17.23 -3.25
N LYS A 67 21.10 -17.10 -3.44
CA LYS A 67 22.12 -16.72 -2.44
C LYS A 67 22.02 -15.30 -1.83
N HIS A 68 20.87 -14.63 -1.91
CA HIS A 68 20.54 -13.47 -1.09
C HIS A 68 19.25 -13.79 -0.36
N LYS A 69 19.22 -13.61 0.97
CA LYS A 69 18.02 -13.77 1.83
C LYS A 69 16.89 -12.90 1.27
N GLN A 70 16.12 -13.44 0.34
CA GLN A 70 14.95 -12.79 -0.23
C GLN A 70 13.83 -13.04 0.78
N LEU A 71 13.55 -12.01 1.57
CA LEU A 71 12.41 -12.01 2.47
C LEU A 71 11.16 -12.22 1.61
N ASP A 72 10.36 -13.24 1.98
CA ASP A 72 9.16 -13.69 1.28
C ASP A 72 8.31 -12.53 0.75
N VAL A 73 7.94 -12.59 -0.53
CA VAL A 73 7.13 -11.56 -1.19
C VAL A 73 5.75 -11.49 -0.53
N ILE A 74 5.44 -10.39 0.15
CA ILE A 74 4.16 -10.24 0.85
C ILE A 74 3.08 -9.86 -0.15
N THR A 75 2.05 -10.69 -0.28
CA THR A 75 0.90 -10.43 -1.17
C THR A 75 -0.09 -9.47 -0.50
N ILE A 76 -0.36 -8.35 -1.14
CA ILE A 76 -1.25 -7.29 -0.68
C ILE A 76 -2.65 -7.56 -1.21
N LYS A 77 -3.46 -8.24 -0.39
CA LYS A 77 -4.86 -8.61 -0.66
C LYS A 77 -5.86 -7.45 -0.62
N GLY A 78 -5.39 -6.23 -0.36
CA GLY A 78 -6.25 -5.06 -0.19
C GLY A 78 -6.91 -4.95 1.18
N SER A 79 -7.07 -6.01 1.98
CA SER A 79 -7.50 -5.86 3.38
C SER A 79 -6.37 -5.25 4.22
N GLU A 80 -6.54 -4.00 4.66
CA GLU A 80 -5.66 -3.39 5.66
C GLU A 80 -5.87 -4.13 6.98
N SER A 81 -4.85 -4.89 7.37
CA SER A 81 -4.77 -5.40 8.72
C SER A 81 -4.00 -4.37 9.55
N MET A 82 -4.17 -4.35 10.87
CA MET A 82 -3.43 -3.39 11.72
C MET A 82 -1.90 -3.48 11.55
N ALA A 83 -1.41 -4.53 10.89
CA ALA A 83 -0.01 -4.78 10.63
C ALA A 83 0.45 -4.49 9.18
N ILE A 84 -0.46 -4.28 8.21
CA ILE A 84 -0.16 -3.92 6.82
C ILE A 84 -1.03 -2.75 6.39
N GLN A 85 -0.39 -1.61 6.11
CA GLN A 85 -1.05 -0.36 5.73
C GLN A 85 -0.57 0.11 4.36
N LEU A 86 -1.46 0.70 3.56
CA LEU A 86 -1.05 1.41 2.35
C LEU A 86 -0.67 2.85 2.71
N ALA A 87 0.43 3.34 2.13
CA ALA A 87 0.91 4.68 2.41
C ALA A 87 -0.01 5.77 1.83
N THR A 88 -0.40 6.72 2.67
CA THR A 88 -1.17 7.91 2.26
C THR A 88 -0.35 8.96 1.50
N CYS A 89 0.99 8.86 1.52
CA CYS A 89 1.82 9.80 0.76
C CYS A 89 1.84 9.51 -0.74
N CYS A 90 1.76 8.25 -1.15
CA CYS A 90 1.81 7.86 -2.57
C CYS A 90 0.55 7.13 -3.05
N HIS A 91 -0.35 6.75 -2.14
CA HIS A 91 -1.63 6.13 -2.43
C HIS A 91 -1.51 4.97 -3.44
N PRO A 92 -0.73 3.92 -3.11
CA PRO A 92 -0.46 2.83 -4.05
C PRO A 92 -1.77 2.10 -4.42
N ILE A 93 -1.92 1.75 -5.70
CA ILE A 93 -3.06 1.00 -6.24
C ILE A 93 -2.59 -0.21 -7.05
N PRO A 94 -3.44 -1.24 -7.23
CA PRO A 94 -3.10 -2.40 -8.03
C PRO A 94 -2.55 -2.05 -9.42
N GLY A 95 -1.41 -2.64 -9.75
CA GLY A 95 -0.62 -2.35 -10.95
C GLY A 95 0.51 -1.33 -10.74
N ASP A 96 0.54 -0.60 -9.61
CA ASP A 96 1.74 0.16 -9.24
C ASP A 96 2.91 -0.77 -8.89
N PRO A 97 4.15 -0.42 -9.27
CA PRO A 97 5.32 -1.06 -8.69
C PRO A 97 5.40 -0.66 -7.21
N ILE A 98 5.28 -1.63 -6.30
CA ILE A 98 5.20 -1.40 -4.84
C ILE A 98 6.32 -2.09 -4.05
N LEU A 99 6.64 -1.53 -2.90
CA LEU A 99 7.61 -2.08 -1.95
C LEU A 99 7.11 -1.86 -0.52
N GLY A 100 7.45 -2.78 0.38
CA GLY A 100 7.12 -2.71 1.79
C GLY A 100 8.23 -2.02 2.59
N PHE A 101 7.85 -1.12 3.49
CA PHE A 101 8.75 -0.49 4.45
C PHE A 101 8.32 -0.82 5.87
N ILE A 102 9.25 -1.34 6.69
CA ILE A 102 9.00 -1.63 8.10
C ILE A 102 9.08 -0.33 8.89
N ASN A 103 7.92 0.18 9.29
CA ASN A 103 7.78 1.29 10.21
C ASN A 103 7.62 0.77 11.65
N LYS A 104 8.34 1.37 12.61
CA LYS A 104 8.31 0.93 14.02
C LYS A 104 6.92 1.02 14.65
N ASP A 105 6.14 2.05 14.29
CA ASP A 105 4.85 2.35 14.92
C ASP A 105 3.67 1.79 14.12
N LYS A 106 3.81 1.74 12.78
CA LYS A 106 2.72 1.37 11.85
C LYS A 106 2.83 -0.05 11.30
N GLY A 107 3.89 -0.79 11.65
CA GLY A 107 4.16 -2.10 11.07
C GLY A 107 4.63 -1.99 9.62
N LEU A 108 4.12 -2.86 8.74
CA LEU A 108 4.47 -2.83 7.32
C LEU A 108 3.66 -1.75 6.59
N VAL A 109 4.34 -0.77 6.02
CA VAL A 109 3.71 0.27 5.19
C VAL A 109 4.12 0.07 3.74
N VAL A 110 3.15 -0.07 2.85
CA VAL A 110 3.36 -0.29 1.41
C VAL A 110 3.43 1.05 0.70
N HIS A 111 4.51 1.27 -0.05
CA HIS A 111 4.75 2.47 -0.85
C HIS A 111 4.93 2.11 -2.32
N THR A 112 4.73 3.08 -3.22
CA THR A 112 5.19 2.95 -4.60
C THR A 112 6.72 3.09 -4.67
N HIS A 113 7.35 2.45 -5.65
CA HIS A 113 8.81 2.44 -5.80
C HIS A 113 9.48 3.82 -5.93
N ASP A 114 8.76 4.75 -6.55
CA ASP A 114 9.14 6.15 -6.78
C ASP A 114 8.67 7.10 -5.66
N CYS A 115 8.19 6.58 -4.53
CA CYS A 115 7.69 7.42 -3.44
C CYS A 115 8.81 8.28 -2.83
N LEU A 116 8.63 9.60 -2.86
CA LEU A 116 9.62 10.56 -2.38
C LEU A 116 9.81 10.52 -0.86
N ALA A 117 8.75 10.26 -0.10
CA ALA A 117 8.77 10.28 1.37
C ALA A 117 9.74 9.24 1.97
N ILE A 118 9.94 8.14 1.24
CA ILE A 118 10.75 7.01 1.70
C ILE A 118 12.16 7.01 1.11
N ARG A 119 12.46 7.95 0.19
CA ARG A 119 13.77 8.05 -0.47
C ARG A 119 14.92 8.22 0.54
N LYS A 120 14.67 8.90 1.67
CA LYS A 120 15.63 9.11 2.77
C LYS A 120 15.98 7.83 3.53
N PHE A 121 15.14 6.80 3.48
CA PHE A 121 15.35 5.53 4.19
C PHE A 121 16.00 4.46 3.32
N LYS A 122 16.39 4.77 2.07
CA LYS A 122 17.03 3.82 1.16
C LYS A 122 18.34 3.22 1.71
N LEU A 123 18.94 3.89 2.70
CA LEU A 123 20.18 3.48 3.36
C LEU A 123 19.99 2.35 4.39
N ASP A 124 18.75 1.97 4.74
CA ASP A 124 18.44 0.90 5.68
C ASP A 124 17.88 -0.34 4.94
N PRO A 125 18.73 -1.16 4.27
CA PRO A 125 18.28 -2.31 3.45
C PRO A 125 17.39 -3.28 4.23
N ASP A 126 17.67 -3.49 5.53
CA ASP A 126 16.97 -4.44 6.39
C ASP A 126 15.51 -4.04 6.71
N LYS A 127 15.10 -2.80 6.38
CA LYS A 127 13.72 -2.32 6.60
C LYS A 127 12.83 -2.48 5.36
N TRP A 128 13.38 -2.96 4.24
CA TRP A 128 12.64 -3.11 3.01
C TRP A 128 12.22 -4.56 2.79
N LEU A 129 11.05 -4.72 2.21
CA LEU A 129 10.46 -6.00 1.90
C LEU A 129 9.88 -5.97 0.49
N ASP A 130 10.10 -7.05 -0.23
CA ASP A 130 9.41 -7.28 -1.50
C ASP A 130 7.94 -7.57 -1.20
N VAL A 131 7.06 -6.87 -1.90
CA VAL A 131 5.61 -7.03 -1.79
C VAL A 131 5.01 -7.03 -3.17
N GLN A 132 3.91 -7.75 -3.35
CA GLN A 132 3.21 -7.83 -4.63
C GLN A 132 1.72 -7.62 -4.43
N TRP A 133 1.03 -7.15 -5.46
CA TRP A 133 -0.42 -7.07 -5.41
C TRP A 133 -1.04 -8.46 -5.49
N ASP A 134 -2.16 -8.64 -4.79
CA ASP A 134 -3.06 -9.73 -5.11
C ASP A 134 -3.60 -9.56 -6.55
N PRO A 135 -3.75 -10.65 -7.33
CA PRO A 135 -4.26 -10.56 -8.69
C PRO A 135 -5.70 -10.05 -8.79
N ASN A 136 -6.54 -10.29 -7.77
CA ASN A 136 -7.96 -9.91 -7.75
C ASN A 136 -8.32 -9.22 -6.41
N PRO A 137 -7.85 -7.99 -6.19
CA PRO A 137 -8.16 -7.26 -4.98
C PRO A 137 -9.63 -6.82 -4.99
N ASP A 138 -10.43 -7.33 -4.06
CA ASP A 138 -11.87 -7.07 -3.97
C ASP A 138 -12.19 -5.80 -3.15
N ARG A 139 -11.58 -4.67 -3.53
CA ARG A 139 -11.89 -3.35 -2.95
C ARG A 139 -11.50 -2.18 -3.85
N LEU A 140 -11.98 -0.99 -3.48
CA LEU A 140 -11.52 0.28 -4.06
C LEU A 140 -10.32 0.86 -3.30
N PHE A 141 -9.49 1.61 -4.02
CA PHE A 141 -8.27 2.23 -3.52
C PHE A 141 -8.29 3.74 -3.77
N LYS A 142 -7.87 4.51 -2.77
CA LYS A 142 -7.79 5.97 -2.85
C LYS A 142 -6.64 6.39 -3.77
N VAL A 143 -6.87 7.44 -4.56
CA VAL A 143 -5.89 8.09 -5.44
C VAL A 143 -6.10 9.59 -5.41
N ASN A 144 -5.00 10.33 -5.29
CA ASN A 144 -5.01 11.79 -5.42
C ASN A 144 -4.86 12.18 -6.90
N LEU A 145 -5.86 12.87 -7.43
CA LEU A 145 -5.84 13.49 -8.75
C LEU A 145 -5.85 15.01 -8.60
N GLN A 146 -4.89 15.67 -9.23
CA GLN A 146 -4.89 17.12 -9.40
C GLN A 146 -5.31 17.44 -10.84
N ILE A 147 -6.34 18.25 -10.96
CA ILE A 147 -6.95 18.68 -12.22
C ILE A 147 -6.80 20.19 -12.31
N MET A 148 -6.05 20.66 -13.31
CA MET A 148 -5.97 22.07 -13.65
C MET A 148 -7.04 22.37 -14.70
N VAL A 149 -7.96 23.26 -14.35
CA VAL A 149 -9.16 23.53 -15.14
C VAL A 149 -9.40 25.03 -15.26
N LEU A 150 -9.94 25.47 -16.39
CA LEU A 150 -10.42 26.84 -16.56
C LEU A 150 -11.55 27.12 -15.55
N ASN A 151 -11.45 28.22 -14.80
CA ASN A 151 -12.38 28.57 -13.74
C ASN A 151 -13.67 29.16 -14.32
N GLU A 152 -14.52 28.29 -14.86
CA GLU A 152 -15.85 28.63 -15.36
C GLU A 152 -16.95 28.04 -14.48
N ARG A 153 -18.13 28.67 -14.53
CA ARG A 153 -19.30 28.22 -13.79
C ARG A 153 -19.66 26.77 -14.18
N GLY A 154 -19.83 25.92 -13.16
CA GLY A 154 -20.28 24.53 -13.34
C GLY A 154 -19.17 23.52 -13.63
N MET A 155 -17.89 23.94 -13.70
CA MET A 155 -16.78 23.02 -13.97
C MET A 155 -16.63 21.92 -12.92
N LEU A 156 -16.82 22.26 -11.64
CA LEU A 156 -16.78 21.26 -10.57
C LEU A 156 -17.87 20.18 -10.74
N ALA A 157 -19.09 20.59 -11.07
CA ALA A 157 -20.21 19.66 -11.31
C ALA A 157 -19.94 18.75 -12.50
N LYS A 158 -19.38 19.29 -13.59
CA LYS A 158 -19.01 18.51 -14.78
C LYS A 158 -17.93 17.47 -14.48
N ILE A 159 -16.90 17.86 -13.72
CA ILE A 159 -15.85 16.92 -13.29
C ILE A 159 -16.43 15.83 -12.39
N SER A 160 -17.21 16.19 -11.37
CA SER A 160 -17.82 15.22 -10.46
C SER A 160 -18.74 14.24 -11.17
N SER A 161 -19.50 14.70 -12.15
CA SER A 161 -20.39 13.84 -12.96
C SER A 161 -19.59 12.79 -13.74
N VAL A 162 -18.50 13.20 -14.41
CA VAL A 162 -17.62 12.28 -15.14
C VAL A 162 -16.93 11.27 -14.22
N ILE A 163 -16.57 11.67 -13.00
CA ILE A 163 -16.01 10.73 -12.00
C ILE A 163 -17.05 9.67 -11.65
N ALA A 164 -18.29 10.07 -11.35
CA ALA A 164 -19.37 9.15 -11.02
C ALA A 164 -19.75 8.22 -12.19
N GLU A 165 -19.85 8.75 -13.42
CA GLU A 165 -20.12 7.98 -14.65
C GLU A 165 -19.00 6.99 -15.00
N SER A 166 -17.80 7.20 -14.46
CA SER A 166 -16.66 6.28 -14.62
C SER A 166 -16.58 5.27 -13.47
N ASP A 167 -17.69 4.95 -12.79
CA ASP A 167 -17.76 3.98 -11.68
C ASP A 167 -16.74 4.24 -10.55
N SER A 168 -16.42 5.52 -10.32
CA SER A 168 -15.47 5.97 -9.30
C SER A 168 -16.16 6.82 -8.25
N ASN A 169 -15.80 6.62 -6.98
CA ASN A 169 -16.33 7.41 -5.87
C ASN A 169 -15.40 8.58 -5.53
N ILE A 170 -15.97 9.70 -5.07
CA ILE A 170 -15.21 10.86 -4.58
C ILE A 170 -15.16 10.78 -3.06
N ASP A 171 -13.95 10.64 -2.51
CA ASP A 171 -13.69 10.60 -1.07
C ASP A 171 -13.49 12.00 -0.50
N ASN A 172 -12.83 12.88 -1.25
CA ASN A 172 -12.57 14.27 -0.85
C ASN A 172 -12.36 15.16 -2.08
N VAL A 173 -12.69 16.44 -1.97
CA VAL A 173 -12.41 17.47 -2.95
C VAL A 173 -11.89 18.72 -2.27
N ASN A 174 -10.78 19.26 -2.78
CA ASN A 174 -10.19 20.51 -2.34
C ASN A 174 -9.85 21.38 -3.55
N VAL A 175 -10.37 22.60 -3.58
CA VAL A 175 -10.06 23.60 -4.61
C VAL A 175 -8.96 24.49 -4.05
N GLU A 176 -7.83 24.59 -4.75
CA GLU A 176 -6.77 25.53 -4.37
C GLU A 176 -7.24 26.96 -4.62
N GLU A 177 -6.81 27.90 -3.76
CA GLU A 177 -7.07 29.31 -3.97
C GLU A 177 -6.47 29.75 -5.31
N SER A 178 -7.28 30.43 -6.13
CA SER A 178 -6.83 30.99 -7.40
C SER A 178 -5.92 32.20 -7.12
N ASP A 179 -4.81 32.28 -7.84
CA ASP A 179 -3.90 33.43 -7.85
C ASP A 179 -4.47 34.63 -8.66
N GLY A 180 -5.75 34.61 -8.99
CA GLY A 180 -6.41 35.54 -9.91
C GLY A 180 -6.28 35.12 -11.38
N GLY A 181 -5.62 34.01 -11.67
CA GLY A 181 -5.54 33.42 -13.00
C GLY A 181 -6.86 32.77 -13.46
N HIS A 182 -6.96 32.55 -14.78
CA HIS A 182 -8.11 31.88 -15.38
C HIS A 182 -8.17 30.38 -15.05
N PHE A 183 -7.09 29.78 -14.55
CA PHE A 183 -7.03 28.36 -14.20
C PHE A 183 -7.04 28.17 -12.69
N VAL A 184 -7.68 27.09 -12.25
CA VAL A 184 -7.70 26.65 -10.85
C VAL A 184 -7.29 25.19 -10.76
N ASN A 185 -6.56 24.84 -9.71
CA ASN A 185 -6.25 23.46 -9.39
C ASN A 185 -7.31 22.89 -8.47
N VAL A 186 -7.91 21.77 -8.89
CA VAL A 186 -8.85 21.00 -8.08
C VAL A 186 -8.21 19.66 -7.76
N ASN A 187 -8.05 19.39 -6.47
CA ASN A 187 -7.52 18.14 -5.95
C ASN A 187 -8.69 17.24 -5.53
N PHE A 188 -8.79 16.08 -6.15
CA PHE A 188 -9.73 15.03 -5.79
C PHE A 188 -8.98 13.87 -5.14
N ILE A 189 -9.55 13.33 -4.07
CA ILE A 189 -9.29 11.96 -3.64
C ILE A 189 -10.40 11.12 -4.22
N VAL A 190 -10.08 10.28 -5.20
CA VAL A 190 -11.03 9.36 -5.83
C VAL A 190 -10.71 7.92 -5.44
N GLN A 191 -11.72 7.05 -5.50
CA GLN A 191 -11.60 5.63 -5.23
C GLN A 191 -11.71 4.83 -6.53
N VAL A 192 -10.68 4.05 -6.85
CA VAL A 192 -10.57 3.27 -8.11
C VAL A 192 -10.16 1.83 -7.82
N HIS A 193 -10.40 0.93 -8.76
CA HIS A 193 -10.09 -0.51 -8.63
C HIS A 193 -8.59 -0.78 -8.83
N ASN A 194 -8.01 -0.21 -9.87
CA ASN A 194 -6.63 -0.46 -10.28
C ASN A 194 -6.15 0.64 -11.24
N ARG A 195 -4.91 0.51 -11.72
CA ARG A 195 -4.32 1.42 -12.70
C ARG A 195 -5.09 1.54 -14.02
N ILE A 196 -5.71 0.47 -14.48
CA ILE A 196 -6.46 0.47 -15.76
C ILE A 196 -7.70 1.34 -15.58
N HIS A 197 -8.49 1.08 -14.53
CA HIS A 197 -9.65 1.88 -14.17
C HIS A 197 -9.28 3.37 -13.98
N LEU A 198 -8.17 3.67 -13.28
CA LEU A 198 -7.68 5.05 -13.16
C LEU A 198 -7.35 5.70 -14.51
N ALA A 199 -6.70 4.97 -15.41
CA ALA A 199 -6.34 5.48 -16.73
C ALA A 199 -7.58 5.78 -17.58
N ASP A 200 -8.61 4.96 -17.48
CA ASP A 200 -9.90 5.15 -18.17
C ASP A 200 -10.66 6.35 -17.60
N LEU A 201 -10.74 6.50 -16.27
CA LEU A 201 -11.27 7.70 -15.61
C LEU A 201 -10.55 8.96 -16.09
N MET A 202 -9.21 8.97 -16.08
CA MET A 202 -8.43 10.11 -16.57
C MET A 202 -8.68 10.39 -18.06
N ARG A 203 -8.92 9.35 -18.88
CA ARG A 203 -9.25 9.51 -20.30
C ARG A 203 -10.62 10.17 -20.48
N ASN A 204 -11.61 9.78 -19.68
CA ASN A 204 -12.94 10.38 -19.72
C ASN A 204 -12.90 11.85 -19.26
N LEU A 205 -12.18 12.15 -18.19
CA LEU A 205 -11.98 13.53 -17.73
C LEU A 205 -11.35 14.41 -18.81
N ARG A 206 -10.35 13.92 -19.55
CA ARG A 206 -9.72 14.68 -20.67
C ARG A 206 -10.68 15.07 -21.79
N LYS A 207 -11.87 14.46 -21.89
CA LYS A 207 -12.89 14.85 -22.89
C LYS A 207 -13.56 16.19 -22.54
N ILE A 208 -13.38 16.68 -21.31
CA ILE A 208 -13.87 17.98 -20.89
C ILE A 208 -12.94 19.06 -21.46
N THR A 209 -13.44 19.85 -22.43
CA THR A 209 -12.68 20.86 -23.21
C THR A 209 -11.84 21.83 -22.37
N ASN A 210 -12.29 22.16 -21.17
CA ASN A 210 -11.70 23.19 -20.32
C ASN A 210 -10.67 22.65 -19.31
N ILE A 211 -10.35 21.35 -19.36
CA ILE A 211 -9.30 20.76 -18.55
C ILE A 211 -7.96 20.90 -19.27
N SER A 212 -7.03 21.64 -18.67
CA SER A 212 -5.68 21.86 -19.19
C SER A 212 -4.75 20.70 -18.84
N ARG A 213 -4.83 20.20 -17.60
CA ARG A 213 -3.92 19.16 -17.10
C ARG A 213 -4.61 18.24 -16.10
N ILE A 214 -4.27 16.96 -16.16
CA ILE A 214 -4.64 15.96 -15.16
C ILE A 214 -3.38 15.20 -14.76
N SER A 215 -3.10 15.14 -13.47
CA SER A 215 -1.99 14.36 -12.93
C SER A 215 -2.39 13.62 -11.67
N ARG A 216 -1.92 12.37 -11.55
CA ARG A 216 -1.88 11.68 -10.25
C ARG A 216 -0.77 12.29 -9.41
N VAL A 217 -1.11 12.77 -8.23
CA VAL A 217 -0.15 13.43 -7.32
C VAL A 217 0.21 12.49 -6.18
N LYS A 218 1.50 12.44 -5.85
CA LYS A 218 2.01 11.80 -4.64
C LYS A 218 2.41 12.93 -3.69
N MET A 219 1.78 12.99 -2.52
CA MET A 219 2.08 14.01 -1.53
C MET A 219 3.53 13.84 -1.07
N LYS A 220 4.26 14.96 -1.03
CA LYS A 220 5.46 15.04 -0.20
C LYS A 220 4.96 15.00 1.25
N SER A 221 5.22 13.92 1.98
CA SER A 221 5.07 13.98 3.43
C SER A 221 6.02 15.06 3.95
N PHE A 222 5.45 16.04 4.66
CA PHE A 222 6.21 16.95 5.52
C PHE A 222 6.86 16.16 6.66
#